data_AF-A0A9P7UXK5-F1
#
_entry.id   AF-A0A9P7UXK5-F1
#
_cell.length_a   1.000
_cell.length_b   1.000
_cell.length_c   1.000
_cell.angle_alpha   90.00
_cell.angle_beta   90.00
_cell.angle_gamma   90.00
#
_symmetry.space_group_name_H-M   'P 1'
#
loop_
_entity.id
_entity.type
_entity.pdbx_description
1 polymer ?
#
loop_
_entity_poly.entity_id
_entity_poly.type
_entity_poly.pdbx_seq_one_letter_code
_entity_poly.pdbx_strand_id
1 'polypeptide(L)'
;MDIVDFLMQRTLAEIDLELNEMSDCLITLRRGHIFTVETLDGHCHMSDYYEVDPYQSYLAMKSPPVDFQLPPTCPTCRSPITARRYGRVVKRANLDILEQNVASNMAKRLEDLGPALRTIADELPGLKEKAKKLKYEEAPLLIDNLSTDLRTNLLGEKAKEIMPHAILTRNGMTKYHGLSNAEGKEWFILIHGLFNLYKQMEFIARTRSSHELTRLGDGSVVGNMNAPKQQAMDNVHKNIGQPPHKADVRYHVEAFLLSVELRFMLGEIAGSRVEGLTITSNDDKVINHHRLWASFVEFLYHSCEVDCQKATTIAESSSSSRLAARSTIQGLCASFERFRFSLLQKRKEHIRAGAFNLSLRDELLQGIHDRVEAWNVHLEKVEDAYLRSRPSKTMRELLEERQWFKDNCRVKVERVFREVQELEKHVSQDTIYQPVSLQEKADIVKAFNFSHRGHFYNCPNGHTFVIADCGGAMDASNCPECGAVIGGSNHTLVSSNTRALEFEEIARGQGAEASPWAWAAAA
;
A
#
# COMPACT_ATOMS: atom_id res chain seq x y z
N MET A 1 1.07 -46.94 -36.38
CA MET A 1 2.41 -46.34 -36.22
C MET A 1 2.19 -44.93 -35.73
N ASP A 2 2.91 -44.50 -34.70
CA ASP A 2 2.75 -43.15 -34.17
C ASP A 2 3.24 -42.14 -35.22
N ILE A 3 2.39 -41.17 -35.53
CA ILE A 3 2.76 -40.03 -36.38
C ILE A 3 3.73 -39.18 -35.57
N VAL A 4 4.87 -38.84 -36.15
CA VAL A 4 5.94 -38.08 -35.48
C VAL A 4 6.15 -36.71 -36.12
N ASP A 5 5.70 -36.53 -37.37
CA ASP A 5 5.61 -35.24 -38.05
C ASP A 5 4.15 -34.88 -38.27
N PHE A 6 3.65 -33.86 -37.58
CA PHE A 6 2.26 -33.45 -37.68
C PHE A 6 2.01 -32.48 -38.84
N LEU A 7 3.07 -31.84 -39.36
CA LEU A 7 2.96 -30.91 -40.48
C LEU A 7 2.88 -31.67 -41.80
N MET A 8 3.78 -32.64 -42.00
CA MET A 8 3.76 -33.50 -43.20
C MET A 8 2.99 -34.81 -43.03
N GLN A 9 2.43 -35.07 -41.83
CA GLN A 9 1.70 -36.30 -41.49
C GLN A 9 2.55 -37.58 -41.69
N ARG A 10 3.85 -37.50 -41.42
CA ARG A 10 4.81 -38.62 -41.58
C ARG A 10 4.92 -39.46 -40.31
N THR A 11 5.04 -40.77 -40.50
CA THR A 11 5.34 -41.74 -39.44
C THR A 11 6.86 -41.89 -39.23
N LEU A 12 7.27 -42.47 -38.10
CA LEU A 12 8.69 -42.65 -37.78
C LEU A 12 9.47 -43.42 -38.85
N ALA A 13 8.82 -44.35 -39.56
CA ALA A 13 9.44 -45.16 -40.61
C ALA A 13 9.69 -44.39 -41.91
N GLU A 14 9.05 -43.23 -42.08
CA GLU A 14 9.10 -42.40 -43.29
C GLU A 14 10.10 -41.25 -43.18
N ILE A 15 10.85 -41.16 -42.06
CA ILE A 15 11.87 -40.14 -41.82
C ILE A 15 13.23 -40.67 -42.19
N ASP A 16 13.89 -39.98 -43.13
CA ASP A 16 15.24 -40.29 -43.56
C ASP A 16 16.26 -39.55 -42.66
N LEU A 17 16.91 -40.31 -41.79
CA LEU A 17 17.90 -39.77 -40.85
C LEU A 17 19.26 -39.51 -41.50
N GLU A 18 19.49 -39.94 -42.76
CA GLU A 18 20.77 -39.77 -43.45
C GLU A 18 20.94 -38.37 -44.06
N LEU A 19 19.84 -37.65 -44.30
CA LEU A 19 19.83 -36.32 -44.92
C LEU A 19 20.36 -35.20 -43.99
N ASN A 20 20.50 -35.47 -42.68
CA ASN A 20 21.05 -34.57 -41.67
C ASN A 20 20.43 -33.14 -41.68
N GLU A 21 19.18 -33.04 -42.15
CA GLU A 21 18.41 -31.80 -42.12
C GLU A 21 17.83 -31.58 -40.71
N MET A 22 17.90 -30.35 -40.22
CA MET A 22 17.48 -30.01 -38.86
C MET A 22 15.97 -30.16 -38.65
N SER A 23 15.16 -30.09 -39.70
CA SER A 23 13.70 -30.32 -39.71
C SER A 23 13.35 -31.77 -39.36
N ASP A 24 14.06 -32.73 -39.97
CA ASP A 24 13.86 -34.18 -39.82
C ASP A 24 14.54 -34.75 -38.55
N CYS A 25 15.30 -33.94 -37.81
CA CYS A 25 15.80 -34.33 -36.49
C CYS A 25 14.67 -34.67 -35.51
N LEU A 26 14.87 -35.73 -34.73
CA LEU A 26 13.87 -36.23 -33.78
C LEU A 26 14.17 -35.80 -32.35
N ILE A 27 13.13 -35.36 -31.63
CA ILE A 27 13.17 -35.08 -30.19
C ILE A 27 12.26 -36.07 -29.47
N THR A 28 12.83 -36.81 -28.53
CA THR A 28 12.06 -37.68 -27.62
C THR A 28 11.73 -36.93 -26.34
N LEU A 29 10.44 -36.79 -26.04
CA LEU A 29 9.97 -36.22 -24.79
C LEU A 29 10.03 -37.23 -23.63
N ARG A 30 9.95 -36.75 -22.38
CA ARG A 30 10.12 -37.55 -21.17
C ARG A 30 9.18 -38.76 -21.05
N ARG A 31 7.97 -38.69 -21.62
CA ARG A 31 6.99 -39.79 -21.63
C ARG A 31 7.15 -40.74 -22.84
N GLY A 32 8.23 -40.61 -23.61
CA GLY A 32 8.56 -41.50 -24.73
C GLY A 32 7.94 -41.09 -26.08
N HIS A 33 7.17 -40.01 -26.15
CA HIS A 33 6.64 -39.51 -27.42
C HIS A 33 7.74 -38.82 -28.23
N ILE A 34 7.82 -39.18 -29.51
CA ILE A 34 8.84 -38.72 -30.45
C ILE A 34 8.18 -37.78 -31.44
N PHE A 35 8.83 -36.66 -31.72
CA PHE A 35 8.36 -35.69 -32.72
C PHE A 35 9.53 -35.16 -33.54
N THR A 36 9.25 -34.71 -34.76
CA THR A 36 10.21 -33.91 -35.53
C THR A 36 10.44 -32.55 -34.87
N VAL A 37 11.63 -32.02 -35.09
CA VAL A 37 11.99 -30.66 -34.67
C VAL A 37 11.04 -29.64 -35.28
N GLU A 38 10.69 -29.78 -36.56
CA GLU A 38 9.78 -28.85 -37.24
C GLU A 38 8.41 -28.79 -36.55
N THR A 39 7.84 -29.96 -36.22
CA THR A 39 6.57 -30.07 -35.50
C THR A 39 6.64 -29.41 -34.12
N LEU A 40 7.67 -29.72 -33.32
CA LEU A 40 7.78 -29.17 -31.97
C LEU A 40 8.20 -27.70 -31.93
N ASP A 41 8.99 -27.23 -32.89
CA ASP A 41 9.36 -25.82 -33.02
C ASP A 41 8.14 -24.96 -33.37
N GLY A 42 7.27 -25.44 -34.27
CA GLY A 42 5.98 -24.82 -34.56
C GLY A 42 5.06 -24.82 -33.34
N HIS A 43 4.93 -25.97 -32.66
CA HIS A 43 4.09 -26.11 -31.46
C HIS A 43 4.56 -25.26 -30.27
N CYS A 44 5.87 -25.05 -30.13
CA CYS A 44 6.44 -24.20 -29.08
C CYS A 44 6.61 -22.74 -29.50
N HIS A 45 6.14 -22.35 -30.70
CA HIS A 45 6.24 -21.00 -31.25
C HIS A 45 7.66 -20.41 -31.17
N MET A 46 8.67 -21.19 -31.59
CA MET A 46 10.08 -20.79 -31.49
C MET A 46 10.40 -19.48 -32.22
N SER A 47 9.67 -19.16 -33.29
CA SER A 47 9.78 -17.91 -34.06
C SER A 47 9.52 -16.64 -33.25
N ASP A 48 8.78 -16.74 -32.14
CA ASP A 48 8.46 -15.60 -31.28
C ASP A 48 9.63 -15.23 -30.37
N TYR A 49 10.52 -16.19 -30.13
CA TYR A 49 11.68 -16.05 -29.25
C TYR A 49 12.98 -15.85 -30.02
N TYR A 50 13.04 -16.20 -31.30
CA TYR A 50 14.25 -16.13 -32.10
C TYR A 50 14.01 -15.46 -33.46
N GLU A 51 15.02 -14.78 -33.96
CA GLU A 51 15.08 -14.31 -35.34
C GLU A 51 15.52 -15.47 -36.22
N VAL A 52 14.72 -15.75 -37.24
CA VAL A 52 14.90 -16.86 -38.15
C VAL A 52 15.11 -16.28 -39.54
N ASP A 53 16.11 -16.75 -40.25
CA ASP A 53 16.36 -16.34 -41.64
C ASP A 53 15.38 -17.02 -42.62
N PRO A 54 15.37 -16.62 -43.92
CA PRO A 54 14.55 -17.28 -44.94
C PRO A 54 14.86 -18.76 -45.17
N TYR A 55 16.01 -19.25 -44.68
CA TYR A 55 16.47 -20.63 -44.77
C TYR A 55 16.29 -21.41 -43.44
N GLN A 56 15.43 -20.91 -42.54
CA GLN A 56 15.10 -21.50 -41.23
C GLN A 56 16.26 -21.62 -40.23
N SER A 57 17.35 -20.87 -40.43
CA SER A 57 18.46 -20.79 -39.48
C SER A 57 18.23 -19.70 -38.43
N TYR A 58 18.48 -20.05 -37.17
CA TYR A 58 18.34 -19.12 -36.03
C TYR A 58 19.51 -18.14 -35.98
N LEU A 59 19.25 -16.85 -36.24
CA LEU A 59 20.26 -15.80 -36.31
C LEU A 59 20.53 -15.13 -34.96
N ALA A 60 19.45 -14.78 -34.25
CA ALA A 60 19.54 -13.99 -33.03
C ALA A 60 18.36 -14.26 -32.09
N MET A 61 18.46 -13.76 -30.86
CA MET A 61 17.40 -13.83 -29.87
C MET A 61 16.48 -12.61 -30.00
N LYS A 62 15.16 -12.85 -30.08
CA LYS A 62 14.14 -11.80 -29.92
C LYS A 62 13.81 -11.56 -28.46
N SER A 63 13.29 -10.38 -28.16
CA SER A 63 12.56 -10.14 -26.92
C SER A 63 11.33 -11.05 -26.88
N PRO A 64 11.10 -11.79 -25.77
CA PRO A 64 9.95 -12.67 -25.68
C PRO A 64 8.64 -11.88 -25.73
N PRO A 65 7.51 -12.53 -26.07
CA PRO A 65 6.20 -11.90 -26.07
C PRO A 65 5.87 -11.21 -24.74
N VAL A 66 5.20 -10.06 -24.85
CA VAL A 66 4.79 -9.23 -23.69
C VAL A 66 3.64 -9.88 -22.92
N ASP A 67 2.79 -10.64 -23.62
CA ASP A 67 1.64 -11.31 -23.02
C ASP A 67 2.05 -12.49 -22.15
N PHE A 68 1.15 -12.89 -21.25
CA PHE A 68 1.31 -14.02 -20.36
C PHE A 68 1.45 -15.33 -21.14
N GLN A 69 2.46 -16.12 -20.82
CA GLN A 69 2.81 -17.37 -21.50
C GLN A 69 2.52 -18.58 -20.61
N LEU A 70 1.96 -19.63 -21.22
CA LEU A 70 1.78 -20.93 -20.58
C LEU A 70 2.86 -21.92 -21.05
N PRO A 71 3.36 -22.80 -20.18
CA PRO A 71 4.36 -23.78 -20.58
C PRO A 71 3.80 -24.70 -21.66
N PRO A 72 4.54 -24.94 -22.77
CA PRO A 72 4.07 -25.82 -23.82
C PRO A 72 3.99 -27.26 -23.30
N THR A 73 2.92 -27.97 -23.69
CA THR A 73 2.65 -29.34 -23.30
C THR A 73 2.72 -30.28 -24.49
N CYS A 74 3.03 -31.56 -24.27
CA CYS A 74 3.09 -32.54 -25.34
C CYS A 74 1.75 -32.62 -26.09
N PRO A 75 1.72 -32.55 -27.43
CA PRO A 75 0.48 -32.66 -28.22
C PRO A 75 -0.32 -33.94 -27.93
N THR A 76 0.36 -35.05 -27.66
CA THR A 76 -0.26 -36.37 -27.48
C THR A 76 -0.74 -36.65 -26.04
N CYS A 77 0.05 -36.33 -25.01
CA CYS A 77 -0.30 -36.65 -23.61
C CYS A 77 -0.46 -35.43 -22.68
N ARG A 78 -0.28 -34.22 -23.20
CA ARG A 78 -0.33 -32.95 -22.43
C ARG A 78 0.66 -32.88 -21.25
N SER A 79 1.65 -33.77 -21.19
CA SER A 79 2.72 -33.65 -20.18
C SER A 79 3.64 -32.47 -20.50
N PRO A 80 4.21 -31.77 -19.51
CA PRO A 80 5.12 -30.65 -19.74
C PRO A 80 6.31 -31.02 -20.63
N ILE A 81 6.65 -30.16 -21.58
CA ILE A 81 7.83 -30.32 -22.42
C ILE A 81 9.08 -29.91 -21.62
N THR A 82 10.05 -30.82 -21.50
CA THR A 82 11.28 -30.60 -20.71
C THR A 82 12.55 -30.63 -21.56
N ALA A 83 12.44 -30.68 -22.89
CA ALA A 83 13.60 -30.73 -23.77
C ALA A 83 14.39 -29.41 -23.69
N ARG A 84 15.73 -29.50 -23.69
CA ARG A 84 16.62 -28.34 -23.49
C ARG A 84 16.46 -27.26 -24.56
N ARG A 85 16.13 -27.65 -25.80
CA ARG A 85 15.87 -26.74 -26.94
C ARG A 85 14.79 -25.71 -26.60
N TYR A 86 13.69 -26.14 -25.98
CA TYR A 86 12.56 -25.29 -25.60
C TYR A 86 12.73 -24.63 -24.22
N GLY A 87 13.93 -24.70 -23.64
CA GLY A 87 14.19 -24.19 -22.30
C GLY A 87 13.87 -22.70 -22.13
N ARG A 88 14.06 -21.87 -23.17
CA ARG A 88 13.74 -20.44 -23.12
C ARG A 88 12.23 -20.19 -23.02
N VAL A 89 11.44 -20.89 -23.84
CA VAL A 89 9.97 -20.83 -23.84
C VAL A 89 9.42 -21.29 -22.49
N VAL A 90 9.89 -22.44 -22.01
CA VAL A 90 9.46 -23.01 -20.72
C VAL A 90 9.86 -22.10 -19.54
N LYS A 91 11.09 -21.56 -19.54
CA LYS A 91 11.54 -20.63 -18.48
C LYS A 91 10.72 -19.34 -18.50
N ARG A 92 10.41 -18.78 -19.67
CA ARG A 92 9.55 -17.59 -19.81
C ARG A 92 8.19 -17.83 -19.16
N ALA A 93 7.52 -18.93 -19.49
CA ALA A 93 6.21 -19.27 -18.97
C ALA A 93 6.22 -19.58 -17.46
N ASN A 94 7.27 -20.26 -16.98
CA ASN A 94 7.44 -20.49 -15.54
C ASN A 94 7.65 -19.18 -14.77
N LEU A 95 8.36 -18.20 -15.33
CA LEU A 95 8.52 -16.88 -14.73
C LEU A 95 7.18 -16.15 -14.61
N ASP A 96 6.35 -16.16 -15.66
CA ASP A 96 4.99 -15.58 -15.61
C ASP A 96 4.14 -16.18 -14.49
N ILE A 97 4.11 -17.51 -14.40
CA ILE A 97 3.36 -18.22 -13.37
C ILE A 97 3.88 -17.85 -11.97
N LEU A 98 5.19 -17.82 -11.78
CA LEU A 98 5.78 -17.44 -10.50
C LEU A 98 5.40 -16.01 -10.11
N GLU A 99 5.36 -15.08 -11.05
CA GLU A 99 4.98 -13.70 -10.78
C GLU A 99 3.50 -13.52 -10.50
N GLN A 100 2.64 -14.21 -11.26
CA GLN A 100 1.22 -14.25 -10.95
C GLN A 100 0.97 -14.83 -9.55
N ASN A 101 1.73 -15.86 -9.17
CA ASN A 101 1.66 -16.44 -7.82
C ASN A 101 2.16 -15.45 -6.75
N VAL A 102 3.26 -14.73 -6.99
CA VAL A 102 3.73 -13.68 -6.07
C VAL A 102 2.67 -12.58 -5.91
N ALA A 103 2.16 -12.05 -7.01
CA ALA A 103 1.12 -11.02 -7.01
C ALA A 103 -0.15 -11.49 -6.28
N SER A 104 -0.63 -12.71 -6.56
CA SER A 104 -1.82 -13.28 -5.92
C SER A 104 -1.61 -13.49 -4.41
N ASN A 105 -0.43 -13.95 -4.00
CA ASN A 105 -0.09 -14.10 -2.59
C ASN A 105 0.00 -12.75 -1.88
N MET A 106 0.58 -11.73 -2.51
CA MET A 106 0.63 -10.38 -1.95
C MET A 106 -0.77 -9.79 -1.81
N ALA A 107 -1.62 -9.93 -2.83
CA ALA A 107 -3.01 -9.47 -2.81
C ALA A 107 -3.78 -10.10 -1.64
N LYS A 108 -3.71 -11.43 -1.52
CA LYS A 108 -4.38 -12.17 -0.44
C LYS A 108 -3.88 -11.72 0.94
N ARG A 109 -2.57 -11.58 1.12
CA ARG A 109 -2.00 -11.10 2.40
C ARG A 109 -2.48 -9.70 2.76
N LEU A 110 -2.58 -8.79 1.78
CA LEU A 110 -3.10 -7.44 2.02
C LEU A 110 -4.59 -7.45 2.41
N GLU A 111 -5.38 -8.31 1.76
CA GLU A 111 -6.80 -8.50 2.08
C GLU A 111 -7.00 -9.09 3.48
N ASP A 112 -6.23 -10.11 3.84
CA ASP A 112 -6.25 -10.78 5.15
C ASP A 112 -5.89 -9.81 6.30
N LEU A 113 -5.15 -8.72 6.00
CA LEU A 113 -4.78 -7.70 6.98
C LEU A 113 -5.86 -6.63 7.20
N GLY A 114 -6.83 -6.52 6.29
CA GLY A 114 -7.92 -5.55 6.39
C GLY A 114 -8.73 -5.64 7.70
N PRO A 115 -9.22 -6.84 8.11
CA PRO A 115 -9.93 -7.00 9.38
C PRO A 115 -9.09 -6.59 10.59
N ALA A 116 -7.82 -6.98 10.64
CA ALA A 116 -6.95 -6.66 11.77
C ALA A 116 -6.65 -5.15 11.86
N LEU A 117 -6.52 -4.47 10.71
CA LEU A 117 -6.39 -3.01 10.68
C LEU A 117 -7.61 -2.31 11.28
N ARG A 118 -8.83 -2.80 10.97
CA ARG A 118 -10.07 -2.25 11.55
C ARG A 118 -10.11 -2.45 13.07
N THR A 119 -9.77 -3.65 13.54
CA THR A 119 -9.71 -3.91 14.99
C THR A 119 -8.76 -2.95 15.71
N ILE A 120 -7.59 -2.65 15.14
CA ILE A 120 -6.66 -1.69 15.74
C ILE A 120 -7.22 -0.27 15.70
N ALA A 121 -7.89 0.13 14.61
CA ALA A 121 -8.53 1.43 14.52
C ALA A 121 -9.62 1.60 15.60
N ASP A 122 -10.41 0.55 15.85
CA ASP A 122 -11.44 0.55 16.91
C ASP A 122 -10.82 0.60 18.32
N GLU A 123 -9.67 -0.05 18.54
CA GLU A 123 -8.95 -0.04 19.82
C GLU A 123 -8.11 1.23 20.05
N LEU A 124 -7.92 2.06 19.01
CA LEU A 124 -7.03 3.22 19.02
C LEU A 124 -7.27 4.18 20.20
N PRO A 125 -8.51 4.55 20.56
CA PRO A 125 -8.76 5.44 21.71
C PRO A 125 -8.28 4.83 23.03
N GLY A 126 -8.49 3.52 23.21
CA GLY A 126 -8.03 2.78 24.39
C GLY A 126 -6.52 2.68 24.45
N LEU A 127 -5.84 2.51 23.30
CA LEU A 127 -4.38 2.51 23.21
C LEU A 127 -3.79 3.87 23.55
N LYS A 128 -4.39 4.97 23.08
CA LYS A 128 -4.00 6.35 23.41
C LYS A 128 -4.09 6.63 24.90
N GLU A 129 -5.19 6.23 25.54
CA GLU A 129 -5.38 6.38 26.99
C GLU A 129 -4.39 5.56 27.82
N LYS A 130 -4.10 4.33 27.39
CA LYS A 130 -3.06 3.49 28.02
C LYS A 130 -1.67 4.12 27.86
N ALA A 131 -1.36 4.66 26.69
CA ALA A 131 -0.07 5.28 26.38
C ALA A 131 0.16 6.53 27.24
N LYS A 132 -0.88 7.34 27.41
CA LYS A 132 -0.85 8.53 28.29
C LYS A 132 -0.46 8.19 29.74
N LYS A 133 -0.89 7.02 30.23
CA LYS A 133 -0.71 6.55 31.61
C LYS A 133 0.54 5.69 31.83
N LEU A 134 1.40 5.53 30.81
CA LEU A 134 2.65 4.78 30.98
C LEU A 134 3.50 5.38 32.11
N LYS A 135 4.09 4.50 32.93
CA LYS A 135 4.94 4.92 34.04
C LYS A 135 6.15 5.66 33.50
N TYR A 136 6.44 6.83 34.07
CA TYR A 136 7.67 7.56 33.79
C TYR A 136 8.88 6.76 34.29
N GLU A 137 9.91 6.67 33.45
CA GLU A 137 11.22 6.21 33.83
C GLU A 137 12.28 7.14 33.27
N GLU A 138 13.34 7.37 34.04
CA GLU A 138 14.43 8.26 33.60
C GLU A 138 15.13 7.68 32.36
N ALA A 139 15.16 8.49 31.30
CA ALA A 139 15.88 8.14 30.09
C ALA A 139 17.40 8.17 30.33
N PRO A 140 18.14 7.14 29.87
CA PRO A 140 19.59 7.08 30.04
C PRO A 140 20.35 8.03 29.11
N LEU A 141 19.70 8.57 28.08
CA LEU A 141 20.30 9.37 27.03
C LEU A 141 19.80 10.82 27.10
N LEU A 142 20.71 11.78 26.92
CA LEU A 142 20.33 13.17 26.67
C LEU A 142 19.96 13.35 25.20
N ILE A 143 18.91 14.13 24.91
CA ILE A 143 18.41 14.40 23.57
C ILE A 143 19.52 14.96 22.65
N ASP A 144 20.42 15.78 23.18
CA ASP A 144 21.53 16.36 22.41
C ASP A 144 22.55 15.31 21.93
N ASN A 145 22.59 14.15 22.59
CA ASN A 145 23.43 13.01 22.22
C ASN A 145 22.71 11.99 21.33
N LEU A 146 21.45 12.24 20.97
CA LEU A 146 20.68 11.37 20.11
C LEU A 146 21.17 11.50 18.66
N SER A 147 21.69 10.41 18.10
CA SER A 147 22.18 10.40 16.71
C SER A 147 21.04 10.53 15.71
N THR A 148 20.93 11.70 15.10
CA THR A 148 20.06 11.97 13.95
C THR A 148 20.52 11.21 12.71
N ASP A 149 21.83 11.12 12.49
CA ASP A 149 22.43 10.40 11.36
C ASP A 149 22.05 8.91 11.35
N LEU A 150 22.01 8.28 12.53
CA LEU A 150 21.61 6.88 12.64
C LEU A 150 20.15 6.70 12.17
N ARG A 151 19.27 7.66 12.46
CA ARG A 151 17.87 7.62 12.02
C ARG A 151 17.72 7.92 10.53
N THR A 152 18.45 8.90 10.00
CA THR A 152 18.38 9.26 8.57
C THR A 152 18.95 8.16 7.68
N ASN A 153 20.04 7.51 8.10
CA ASN A 153 20.61 6.37 7.36
C ASN A 153 19.63 5.21 7.23
N LEU A 154 18.89 4.87 8.29
CA LEU A 154 17.85 3.82 8.25
C LEU A 154 16.74 4.11 7.24
N LEU A 155 16.42 5.39 7.03
CA LEU A 155 15.40 5.80 6.06
C LEU A 155 15.97 5.88 4.64
N GLY A 156 17.25 6.22 4.47
CA GLY A 156 17.91 6.49 3.18
C GLY A 156 18.64 5.31 2.53
N GLU A 157 18.99 4.26 3.27
CA GLU A 157 19.86 3.18 2.78
C GLU A 157 19.29 2.37 1.61
N LYS A 158 17.95 2.31 1.46
CA LYS A 158 17.31 1.41 0.48
C LYS A 158 16.02 1.99 -0.12
N ALA A 159 16.07 2.32 -1.41
CA ALA A 159 14.97 2.96 -2.15
C ALA A 159 13.67 2.14 -2.25
N LYS A 160 13.73 0.81 -2.03
CA LYS A 160 12.59 -0.11 -2.12
C LYS A 160 12.17 -0.72 -0.79
N GLU A 161 12.65 -0.19 0.33
CA GLU A 161 12.27 -0.66 1.66
C GLU A 161 11.60 0.46 2.47
N ILE A 162 10.56 0.09 3.22
CA ILE A 162 9.95 0.97 4.24
C ILE A 162 10.84 1.03 5.49
N MET A 163 10.48 1.93 6.42
CA MET A 163 11.16 2.00 7.73
C MET A 163 11.21 0.61 8.44
N PRO A 164 12.37 0.17 8.94
CA PRO A 164 12.47 -1.16 9.57
C PRO A 164 11.69 -1.27 10.89
N HIS A 165 10.89 -2.35 11.06
CA HIS A 165 10.17 -2.64 12.30
C HIS A 165 11.09 -2.78 13.51
N ALA A 166 12.35 -3.15 13.32
CA ALA A 166 13.34 -3.31 14.38
C ALA A 166 13.49 -2.05 15.26
N ILE A 167 13.23 -0.87 14.69
CA ILE A 167 13.29 0.42 15.37
C ILE A 167 12.19 0.56 16.43
N LEU A 168 11.04 -0.11 16.24
CA LEU A 168 9.90 -0.08 17.15
C LEU A 168 9.97 -1.13 18.27
N THR A 169 10.99 -2.00 18.25
CA THR A 169 11.19 -3.01 19.29
C THR A 169 11.70 -2.37 20.59
N ARG A 170 11.62 -3.09 21.72
CA ARG A 170 12.24 -2.66 22.99
C ARG A 170 13.68 -2.17 22.82
N ASN A 171 14.52 -2.93 22.12
CA ASN A 171 15.91 -2.56 21.87
C ASN A 171 16.03 -1.38 20.90
N GLY A 172 15.09 -1.29 19.95
CA GLY A 172 15.00 -0.17 19.02
C GLY A 172 14.68 1.15 19.73
N MET A 173 13.72 1.15 20.66
CA MET A 173 13.36 2.32 21.48
C MET A 173 14.55 2.85 22.29
N THR A 174 15.38 1.98 22.85
CA THR A 174 16.60 2.42 23.55
C THR A 174 17.66 2.90 22.57
N LYS A 175 17.98 2.12 21.53
CA LYS A 175 19.09 2.41 20.62
C LYS A 175 18.87 3.63 19.74
N TYR A 176 17.66 3.77 19.18
CA TYR A 176 17.34 4.80 18.20
C TYR A 176 16.54 5.96 18.80
N HIS A 177 15.90 5.76 19.95
CA HIS A 177 15.04 6.77 20.59
C HIS A 177 15.47 7.21 21.98
N GLY A 178 16.56 6.64 22.52
CA GLY A 178 17.16 7.09 23.78
C GLY A 178 16.31 6.81 25.02
N LEU A 179 15.23 6.03 24.90
CA LEU A 179 14.32 5.72 26.01
C LEU A 179 14.89 4.62 26.91
N SER A 180 14.41 4.59 28.16
CA SER A 180 14.77 3.54 29.11
C SER A 180 14.36 2.16 28.57
N ASN A 181 15.09 1.14 29.00
CA ASN A 181 14.84 -0.22 28.55
C ASN A 181 13.53 -0.80 29.11
N ALA A 182 13.11 -0.38 30.31
CA ALA A 182 11.85 -0.83 30.91
C ALA A 182 10.65 -0.07 30.34
N GLU A 183 10.71 1.24 30.12
CA GLU A 183 9.65 1.96 29.39
C GLU A 183 9.53 1.48 27.93
N GLY A 184 10.65 1.22 27.26
CA GLY A 184 10.64 0.63 25.91
C GLY A 184 9.98 -0.76 25.87
N LYS A 185 10.03 -1.53 26.95
CA LYS A 185 9.33 -2.81 27.08
C LYS A 185 7.82 -2.60 27.22
N GLU A 186 7.39 -1.71 28.11
CA GLU A 186 5.96 -1.41 28.32
C GLU A 186 5.32 -0.80 27.07
N TRP A 187 6.04 0.10 26.38
CA TRP A 187 5.64 0.62 25.09
C TRP A 187 5.43 -0.49 24.06
N PHE A 188 6.39 -1.40 23.93
CA PHE A 188 6.30 -2.51 22.97
C PHE A 188 5.11 -3.43 23.26
N ILE A 189 4.82 -3.71 24.54
CA ILE A 189 3.64 -4.49 24.94
C ILE A 189 2.36 -3.77 24.48
N LEU A 190 2.29 -2.46 24.68
CA LEU A 190 1.13 -1.65 24.30
C LEU A 190 0.89 -1.68 22.79
N ILE A 191 1.94 -1.53 21.98
CA ILE A 191 1.81 -1.46 20.50
C ILE A 191 1.91 -2.82 19.81
N HIS A 192 1.95 -3.95 20.53
CA HIS A 192 2.29 -5.26 19.97
C HIS A 192 1.38 -5.67 18.78
N GLY A 193 0.07 -5.39 18.86
CA GLY A 193 -0.86 -5.62 17.76
C GLY A 193 -0.45 -4.85 16.49
N LEU A 194 -0.24 -3.54 16.64
CA LEU A 194 0.16 -2.64 15.55
C LEU A 194 1.53 -3.03 14.98
N PHE A 195 2.48 -3.35 15.85
CA PHE A 195 3.82 -3.82 15.48
C PHE A 195 3.76 -5.08 14.61
N ASN A 196 2.91 -6.05 14.95
CA ASN A 196 2.79 -7.28 14.15
C ASN A 196 2.22 -7.01 12.77
N LEU A 197 1.22 -6.14 12.65
CA LEU A 197 0.72 -5.72 11.34
C LEU A 197 1.79 -4.99 10.54
N TYR A 198 2.52 -4.08 11.19
CA TYR A 198 3.61 -3.33 10.55
C TYR A 198 4.72 -4.26 10.05
N LYS A 199 5.12 -5.26 10.85
CA LYS A 199 6.11 -6.28 10.45
C LYS A 199 5.64 -7.09 9.24
N GLN A 200 4.35 -7.41 9.16
CA GLN A 200 3.79 -8.07 7.99
C GLN A 200 3.80 -7.16 6.75
N MET A 201 3.50 -5.87 6.90
CA MET A 201 3.61 -4.89 5.81
C MET A 201 5.05 -4.73 5.31
N GLU A 202 6.04 -4.69 6.21
CA GLU A 202 7.46 -4.67 5.82
C GLU A 202 7.86 -5.91 5.05
N PHE A 203 7.35 -7.08 5.45
CA PHE A 203 7.61 -8.32 4.73
C PHE A 203 7.03 -8.27 3.30
N ILE A 204 5.79 -7.80 3.14
CA ILE A 204 5.16 -7.64 1.81
C ILE A 204 5.95 -6.62 0.99
N ALA A 205 6.30 -5.47 1.56
CA ALA A 205 7.06 -4.41 0.88
C ALA A 205 8.48 -4.85 0.45
N ARG A 206 9.06 -5.86 1.11
CA ARG A 206 10.36 -6.45 0.75
C ARG A 206 10.27 -7.62 -0.24
N THR A 207 9.07 -8.09 -0.58
CA THR A 207 8.88 -9.30 -1.40
C THR A 207 9.26 -9.02 -2.85
N ARG A 208 10.49 -9.36 -3.25
CA ARG A 208 10.99 -9.08 -4.60
C ARG A 208 10.28 -9.90 -5.69
N SER A 209 10.16 -9.31 -6.88
CA SER A 209 9.69 -10.03 -8.07
C SER A 209 10.67 -11.11 -8.52
N SER A 210 10.15 -12.15 -9.15
CA SER A 210 10.96 -13.25 -9.69
C SER A 210 11.88 -12.76 -10.82
N HIS A 211 11.46 -11.76 -11.60
CA HIS A 211 12.32 -11.13 -12.60
C HIS A 211 13.52 -10.37 -12.00
N GLU A 212 13.38 -9.71 -10.85
CA GLU A 212 14.51 -9.05 -10.17
C GLU A 212 15.54 -10.05 -9.64
N LEU A 213 15.09 -11.16 -9.07
CA LEU A 213 15.95 -12.23 -8.57
C LEU A 213 16.73 -12.90 -9.71
N THR A 214 16.10 -13.08 -10.87
CA THR A 214 16.73 -13.71 -12.04
C THR A 214 17.79 -12.80 -12.68
N ARG A 215 17.58 -11.47 -12.69
CA ARG A 215 18.58 -10.49 -13.17
C ARG A 215 19.85 -10.44 -12.31
N LEU A 216 19.71 -10.64 -11.00
CA LEU A 216 20.86 -10.64 -10.08
C LEU A 216 21.68 -11.92 -10.14
N GLY A 217 21.10 -13.03 -10.63
CA GLY A 217 21.77 -14.33 -10.76
C GLY A 217 22.88 -14.38 -11.81
N ASP A 218 22.92 -13.44 -12.77
CA ASP A 218 23.92 -13.37 -13.85
C ASP A 218 24.91 -12.20 -13.69
N GLY A 219 24.86 -11.47 -12.56
CA GLY A 219 25.40 -10.10 -12.48
C GLY A 219 26.51 -9.80 -11.47
N SER A 220 27.16 -10.80 -10.84
CA SER A 220 28.31 -10.51 -9.95
C SER A 220 29.64 -10.49 -10.69
N VAL A 221 29.88 -9.45 -11.49
CA VAL A 221 31.25 -9.02 -11.84
C VAL A 221 31.33 -7.52 -11.60
N VAL A 222 31.85 -7.14 -10.43
CA VAL A 222 32.24 -5.78 -10.12
C VAL A 222 33.46 -5.45 -11.00
N GLY A 223 33.28 -4.61 -12.01
CA GLY A 223 34.35 -4.22 -12.93
C GLY A 223 34.08 -2.87 -13.59
N ASN A 224 35.04 -1.97 -13.42
CA ASN A 224 35.18 -0.60 -13.94
C ASN A 224 34.30 -0.20 -15.15
N MET A 225 33.58 0.93 -15.03
CA MET A 225 32.51 1.42 -15.92
C MET A 225 32.87 1.71 -17.40
N ASN A 226 34.09 1.47 -17.86
CA ASN A 226 34.53 1.87 -19.21
C ASN A 226 35.13 0.73 -20.07
N ALA A 227 34.91 -0.54 -19.71
CA ALA A 227 35.40 -1.66 -20.51
C ALA A 227 34.41 -2.03 -21.65
N PRO A 228 34.88 -2.32 -22.89
CA PRO A 228 34.04 -2.79 -24.01
C PRO A 228 33.21 -4.03 -23.67
N LYS A 229 33.69 -4.83 -22.72
CA LYS A 229 33.00 -6.00 -22.17
C LYS A 229 31.72 -5.63 -21.40
N GLN A 230 31.70 -4.48 -20.72
CA GLN A 230 30.52 -4.00 -19.99
C GLN A 230 29.44 -3.51 -20.95
N GLN A 231 29.82 -2.77 -22.00
CA GLN A 231 28.88 -2.38 -23.08
C GLN A 231 28.35 -3.59 -23.85
N ALA A 232 29.16 -4.62 -24.08
CA ALA A 232 28.71 -5.87 -24.66
C ALA A 232 27.71 -6.58 -23.73
N MET A 233 27.99 -6.64 -22.42
CA MET A 233 27.05 -7.20 -21.43
C MET A 233 25.77 -6.36 -21.33
N ASP A 234 25.84 -5.02 -21.39
CA ASP A 234 24.66 -4.14 -21.38
C ASP A 234 23.82 -4.30 -22.65
N ASN A 235 24.45 -4.49 -23.82
CA ASN A 235 23.75 -4.78 -25.07
C ASN A 235 23.17 -6.20 -25.10
N VAL A 236 23.83 -7.16 -24.47
CA VAL A 236 23.31 -8.51 -24.23
C VAL A 236 22.12 -8.46 -23.25
N HIS A 237 22.22 -7.68 -22.17
CA HIS A 237 21.13 -7.48 -21.21
C HIS A 237 19.92 -6.75 -21.82
N LYS A 238 20.12 -5.85 -22.79
CA LYS A 238 19.03 -5.22 -23.58
C LYS A 238 18.22 -6.23 -24.41
N ASN A 239 18.83 -7.33 -24.84
CA ASN A 239 18.21 -8.33 -25.72
C ASN A 239 17.85 -9.66 -25.01
N ILE A 240 18.36 -9.90 -23.80
CA ILE A 240 18.09 -11.12 -23.01
C ILE A 240 16.99 -10.90 -21.95
N GLY A 241 16.81 -9.66 -21.46
CA GLY A 241 15.89 -9.38 -20.36
C GLY A 241 14.60 -8.70 -20.81
N GLN A 242 13.46 -9.36 -20.61
CA GLN A 242 12.15 -8.71 -20.64
C GLN A 242 12.15 -7.51 -19.66
N PRO A 243 11.45 -6.39 -19.98
CA PRO A 243 11.15 -5.37 -18.98
C PRO A 243 10.44 -6.01 -17.78
N PRO A 244 10.72 -5.55 -16.55
CA PRO A 244 10.14 -6.17 -15.36
C PRO A 244 8.61 -6.13 -15.49
N HIS A 245 7.97 -7.28 -15.25
CA HIS A 245 6.52 -7.34 -15.15
C HIS A 245 6.07 -6.44 -13.99
N LYS A 246 4.99 -5.69 -14.20
CA LYS A 246 4.58 -4.59 -13.31
C LYS A 246 3.48 -4.97 -12.32
N ALA A 247 3.00 -6.23 -12.34
CA ALA A 247 1.81 -6.64 -11.60
C ALA A 247 1.98 -6.55 -10.08
N ASP A 248 3.18 -6.81 -9.57
CA ASP A 248 3.51 -6.78 -8.15
C ASP A 248 3.75 -5.35 -7.62
N VAL A 249 4.12 -4.40 -8.48
CA VAL A 249 4.36 -2.99 -8.12
C VAL A 249 3.16 -2.39 -7.40
N ARG A 250 1.94 -2.71 -7.85
CA ARG A 250 0.71 -2.23 -7.20
C ARG A 250 0.69 -2.61 -5.73
N TYR A 251 0.92 -3.89 -5.42
CA TYR A 251 0.86 -4.40 -4.06
C TYR A 251 2.02 -3.91 -3.20
N HIS A 252 3.19 -3.67 -3.81
CA HIS A 252 4.30 -2.98 -3.13
C HIS A 252 3.90 -1.57 -2.70
N VAL A 253 3.40 -0.75 -3.62
CA VAL A 253 2.98 0.62 -3.31
C VAL A 253 1.84 0.62 -2.29
N GLU A 254 0.86 -0.28 -2.43
CA GLU A 254 -0.21 -0.42 -1.44
C GLU A 254 0.32 -0.79 -0.04
N ALA A 255 1.32 -1.68 0.06
CA ALA A 255 1.98 -2.00 1.34
C ALA A 255 2.69 -0.77 1.93
N PHE A 256 3.36 0.06 1.11
CA PHE A 256 3.93 1.32 1.57
C PHE A 256 2.86 2.25 2.14
N LEU A 257 1.76 2.47 1.41
CA LEU A 257 0.67 3.33 1.85
C LEU A 257 0.00 2.83 3.14
N LEU A 258 -0.25 1.52 3.26
CA LEU A 258 -0.80 0.94 4.49
C LEU A 258 0.18 1.02 5.66
N SER A 259 1.48 0.89 5.42
CA SER A 259 2.50 1.09 6.45
C SER A 259 2.52 2.54 6.98
N VAL A 260 2.15 3.51 6.17
CA VAL A 260 2.03 4.92 6.57
C VAL A 260 0.79 5.13 7.43
N GLU A 261 -0.36 4.54 7.06
CA GLU A 261 -1.58 4.60 7.89
C GLU A 261 -1.35 3.97 9.29
N LEU A 262 -0.67 2.82 9.35
CA LEU A 262 -0.24 2.21 10.62
C LEU A 262 0.64 3.13 11.46
N ARG A 263 1.53 3.90 10.80
CA ARG A 263 2.41 4.85 11.49
C ARG A 263 1.70 6.14 11.89
N PHE A 264 0.63 6.55 11.21
CA PHE A 264 -0.24 7.63 11.69
C PHE A 264 -0.91 7.23 13.00
N MET A 265 -1.50 6.04 13.08
CA MET A 265 -2.05 5.51 14.33
C MET A 265 -0.98 5.42 15.43
N LEU A 266 0.21 4.94 15.09
CA LEU A 266 1.33 4.89 16.04
C LEU A 266 1.77 6.29 16.52
N GLY A 267 1.79 7.26 15.61
CA GLY A 267 2.08 8.66 15.89
C GLY A 267 1.05 9.29 16.83
N GLU A 268 -0.24 8.94 16.70
CA GLU A 268 -1.27 9.37 17.63
C GLU A 268 -1.09 8.76 19.02
N ILE A 269 -0.82 7.46 19.11
CA ILE A 269 -0.56 6.78 20.39
C ILE A 269 0.66 7.40 21.07
N ALA A 270 1.76 7.61 20.34
CA ALA A 270 2.97 8.21 20.86
C ALA A 270 2.77 9.70 21.21
N GLY A 271 1.93 10.42 20.44
CA GLY A 271 1.51 11.78 20.75
C GLY A 271 0.75 11.87 22.07
N SER A 272 -0.17 10.94 22.33
CA SER A 272 -0.88 10.85 23.62
C SER A 272 0.06 10.51 24.79
N ARG A 273 1.14 9.76 24.54
CA ARG A 273 2.20 9.59 25.54
C ARG A 273 2.87 10.93 25.88
N VAL A 274 3.24 11.74 24.87
CA VAL A 274 3.81 13.08 25.08
C VAL A 274 2.87 13.96 25.89
N GLU A 275 1.56 13.93 25.59
CA GLU A 275 0.54 14.68 26.34
C GLU A 275 0.36 14.22 27.80
N GLY A 276 0.65 12.97 28.10
CA GLY A 276 0.63 12.43 29.47
C GLY A 276 1.84 12.82 30.31
N LEU A 277 2.90 13.35 29.69
CA LEU A 277 4.10 13.78 30.40
C LEU A 277 3.94 15.21 30.93
N THR A 278 4.49 15.47 32.11
CA THR A 278 4.41 16.79 32.75
C THR A 278 5.31 17.80 32.03
N ILE A 279 4.69 18.82 31.44
CA ILE A 279 5.39 19.90 30.73
C ILE A 279 5.87 20.99 31.71
N THR A 280 5.27 21.09 32.90
CA THR A 280 5.57 22.13 33.91
C THR A 280 6.69 21.77 34.88
N SER A 281 7.29 20.59 34.77
CA SER A 281 8.39 20.18 35.65
C SER A 281 9.67 20.96 35.33
N ASN A 282 10.27 21.58 36.35
CA ASN A 282 11.59 22.23 36.23
C ASN A 282 12.77 21.23 36.31
N ASP A 283 12.49 19.94 36.45
CA ASP A 283 13.52 18.90 36.45
C ASP A 283 13.98 18.61 35.01
N ASP A 284 15.24 18.95 34.72
CA ASP A 284 15.89 18.73 33.41
C ASP A 284 15.73 17.32 32.87
N LYS A 285 15.68 16.30 33.75
CA LYS A 285 15.49 14.89 33.34
C LYS A 285 14.09 14.65 32.76
N VAL A 286 13.08 15.29 33.34
CA VAL A 286 11.69 15.20 32.87
C VAL A 286 11.52 15.96 31.55
N ILE A 287 12.20 17.12 31.41
CA ILE A 287 12.23 17.88 30.15
C ILE A 287 12.88 17.05 29.04
N ASN A 288 14.04 16.48 29.31
CA ASN A 288 14.78 15.64 28.38
C ASN A 288 13.90 14.45 27.92
N HIS A 289 13.23 13.79 28.86
CA HIS A 289 12.32 12.68 28.55
C HIS A 289 11.18 13.07 27.62
N HIS A 290 10.54 14.21 27.90
CA HIS A 290 9.49 14.76 27.03
C HIS A 290 10.03 15.03 25.61
N ARG A 291 11.22 15.62 25.49
CA ARG A 291 11.87 15.89 24.21
C ARG A 291 12.22 14.61 23.43
N LEU A 292 12.66 13.54 24.09
CA LEU A 292 12.91 12.25 23.45
C LEU A 292 11.63 11.65 22.83
N TRP A 293 10.52 11.68 23.57
CA TRP A 293 9.23 11.24 23.03
C TRP A 293 8.71 12.13 21.90
N ALA A 294 8.84 13.45 22.03
CA ALA A 294 8.48 14.38 20.94
C ALA A 294 9.33 14.13 19.68
N SER A 295 10.63 13.90 19.85
CA SER A 295 11.56 13.53 18.77
C SER A 295 11.19 12.20 18.11
N PHE A 296 10.68 11.23 18.88
CA PHE A 296 10.19 9.97 18.33
C PHE A 296 8.93 10.16 17.47
N VAL A 297 7.95 10.94 17.95
CA VAL A 297 6.73 11.24 17.17
C VAL A 297 7.07 11.97 15.87
N GLU A 298 7.95 12.98 15.93
CA GLU A 298 8.41 13.69 14.73
C GLU A 298 9.11 12.74 13.75
N PHE A 299 9.96 11.84 14.24
CA PHE A 299 10.61 10.82 13.43
C PHE A 299 9.60 9.87 12.74
N LEU A 300 8.52 9.47 13.43
CA LEU A 300 7.49 8.62 12.83
C LEU A 300 6.85 9.32 11.63
N TYR A 301 6.41 10.57 11.76
CA TYR A 301 5.80 11.29 10.63
C TYR A 301 6.81 11.61 9.53
N HIS A 302 8.06 11.94 9.87
CA HIS A 302 9.10 12.10 8.85
C HIS A 302 9.37 10.80 8.08
N SER A 303 9.37 9.65 8.76
CA SER A 303 9.51 8.36 8.08
C SER A 303 8.37 8.08 7.09
N CYS A 304 7.17 8.59 7.37
CA CYS A 304 6.03 8.51 6.46
C CYS A 304 6.23 9.38 5.22
N GLU A 305 6.75 10.61 5.37
CA GLU A 305 7.11 11.47 4.23
C GLU A 305 8.11 10.76 3.31
N VAL A 306 9.18 10.18 3.88
CA VAL A 306 10.22 9.48 3.13
C VAL A 306 9.66 8.25 2.40
N ASP A 307 8.84 7.44 3.07
CA ASP A 307 8.28 6.24 2.43
C ASP A 307 7.22 6.58 1.38
N CYS A 308 6.42 7.65 1.57
CA CYS A 308 5.55 8.17 0.51
C CYS A 308 6.36 8.63 -0.71
N GLN A 309 7.48 9.31 -0.52
CA GLN A 309 8.35 9.73 -1.61
C GLN A 309 8.91 8.52 -2.38
N LYS A 310 9.38 7.48 -1.68
CA LYS A 310 9.81 6.22 -2.28
C LYS A 310 8.67 5.58 -3.08
N ALA A 311 7.47 5.52 -2.50
CA ALA A 311 6.29 4.95 -3.15
C ALA A 311 5.89 5.72 -4.42
N THR A 312 6.00 7.05 -4.42
CA THR A 312 5.82 7.89 -5.61
C THR A 312 6.85 7.54 -6.68
N THR A 313 8.14 7.46 -6.34
CA THR A 313 9.20 7.10 -7.30
C THR A 313 9.01 5.69 -7.86
N ILE A 314 8.60 4.72 -7.04
CA ILE A 314 8.28 3.35 -7.48
C ILE A 314 7.09 3.36 -8.46
N ALA A 315 6.04 4.14 -8.16
CA ALA A 315 4.86 4.24 -9.01
C ALA A 315 5.16 4.94 -10.34
N GLU A 316 5.93 6.03 -10.33
CA GLU A 316 6.35 6.80 -11.51
C GLU A 316 7.25 5.96 -12.43
N SER A 317 8.27 5.30 -11.88
CA SER A 317 9.15 4.40 -12.65
C SER A 317 8.40 3.22 -13.28
N SER A 318 7.26 2.85 -12.70
CA SER A 318 6.37 1.80 -13.23
C SER A 318 5.28 2.34 -14.14
N SER A 319 5.25 3.64 -14.43
CA SER A 319 4.22 4.32 -15.24
C SER A 319 2.80 4.18 -14.68
N SER A 320 2.65 4.04 -13.36
CA SER A 320 1.35 3.96 -12.67
C SER A 320 0.97 5.33 -12.10
N SER A 321 0.34 6.17 -12.94
CA SER A 321 -0.02 7.55 -12.56
C SER A 321 -1.03 7.64 -11.42
N ARG A 322 -1.99 6.72 -11.33
CA ARG A 322 -2.95 6.64 -10.21
C ARG A 322 -2.25 6.38 -8.88
N LEU A 323 -1.30 5.44 -8.86
CA LEU A 323 -0.55 5.13 -7.65
C LEU A 323 0.39 6.28 -7.27
N ALA A 324 1.04 6.90 -8.25
CA ALA A 324 1.89 8.07 -8.02
C ALA A 324 1.10 9.22 -7.37
N ALA A 325 -0.07 9.56 -7.92
CA ALA A 325 -0.94 10.59 -7.35
C ALA A 325 -1.36 10.27 -5.91
N ARG A 326 -1.79 9.04 -5.63
CA ARG A 326 -2.17 8.61 -4.27
C ARG A 326 -1.00 8.68 -3.29
N SER A 327 0.18 8.22 -3.69
CA SER A 327 1.39 8.26 -2.85
C SER A 327 1.81 9.68 -2.53
N THR A 328 1.81 10.58 -3.51
CA THR A 328 2.17 11.99 -3.32
C THR A 328 1.19 12.69 -2.37
N ILE A 329 -0.09 12.43 -2.52
CA ILE A 329 -1.14 13.01 -1.66
C ILE A 329 -1.04 12.49 -0.22
N GLN A 330 -0.72 11.22 -0.04
CA GLN A 330 -0.48 10.66 1.29
C GLN A 330 0.81 11.22 1.92
N GLY A 331 1.83 11.54 1.11
CA GLY A 331 3.00 12.29 1.53
C GLY A 331 2.66 13.70 2.04
N LEU A 332 1.75 14.40 1.35
CA LEU A 332 1.23 15.68 1.82
C LEU A 332 0.51 15.54 3.18
N CYS A 333 -0.30 14.50 3.35
CA CYS A 333 -0.95 14.21 4.63
C CYS A 333 0.08 13.96 5.76
N ALA A 334 1.15 13.19 5.47
CA ALA A 334 2.22 12.95 6.43
C ALA A 334 2.96 14.25 6.82
N SER A 335 3.18 15.12 5.83
CA SER A 335 3.79 16.43 6.06
C SER A 335 2.92 17.33 6.92
N PHE A 336 1.60 17.27 6.74
CA PHE A 336 0.66 17.97 7.62
C PHE A 336 0.73 17.45 9.05
N GLU A 337 0.71 16.14 9.25
CA GLU A 337 0.77 15.56 10.59
C GLU A 337 2.06 15.94 11.32
N ARG A 338 3.20 15.93 10.63
CA ARG A 338 4.47 16.41 11.18
C ARG A 338 4.42 17.89 11.54
N PHE A 339 3.90 18.73 10.64
CA PHE A 339 3.75 20.17 10.87
C PHE A 339 2.83 20.47 12.05
N ARG A 340 1.65 19.85 12.09
CA ARG A 340 0.65 19.97 13.17
C ARG A 340 1.28 19.63 14.52
N PHE A 341 1.95 18.47 14.60
CA PHE A 341 2.61 18.05 15.82
C PHE A 341 3.69 19.04 16.26
N SER A 342 4.60 19.44 15.35
CA SER A 342 5.67 20.40 15.64
C SER A 342 5.13 21.75 16.12
N LEU A 343 4.08 22.27 15.48
CA LEU A 343 3.44 23.52 15.85
C LEU A 343 2.85 23.46 17.27
N LEU A 344 2.12 22.39 17.59
CA LEU A 344 1.53 22.20 18.92
C LEU A 344 2.62 22.04 20.00
N GLN A 345 3.75 21.39 19.69
CA GLN A 345 4.87 21.30 20.61
C GLN A 345 5.54 22.66 20.86
N LYS A 346 5.85 23.41 19.79
CA LYS A 346 6.39 24.77 19.93
C LYS A 346 5.48 25.65 20.78
N ARG A 347 4.17 25.64 20.51
CA ARG A 347 3.19 26.38 21.31
C ARG A 347 3.27 26.00 22.80
N LYS A 348 3.27 24.70 23.12
CA LYS A 348 3.37 24.20 24.50
C LYS A 348 4.67 24.63 25.19
N GLU A 349 5.80 24.55 24.50
CA GLU A 349 7.12 24.96 25.03
C GLU A 349 7.17 26.46 25.32
N HIS A 350 6.61 27.30 24.44
CA HIS A 350 6.57 28.75 24.67
C HIS A 350 5.61 29.16 25.79
N ILE A 351 4.45 28.50 25.91
CA ILE A 351 3.53 28.70 27.05
C ILE A 351 4.25 28.37 28.35
N ARG A 352 4.96 27.24 28.38
CA ARG A 352 5.76 26.82 29.54
C ARG A 352 6.86 27.82 29.88
N ALA A 353 7.57 28.35 28.88
CA ALA A 353 8.63 29.34 29.08
C ALA A 353 8.11 30.73 29.51
N GLY A 354 6.79 30.93 29.62
CA GLY A 354 6.18 32.23 29.87
C GLY A 354 6.38 33.22 28.71
N ALA A 355 6.77 32.73 27.54
CA ALA A 355 7.13 33.53 26.37
C ALA A 355 6.01 33.59 25.32
N PHE A 356 4.82 33.05 25.62
CA PHE A 356 3.68 33.10 24.73
C PHE A 356 3.07 34.50 24.74
N ASN A 357 3.28 35.25 23.66
CA ASN A 357 2.81 36.62 23.46
C ASN A 357 2.09 36.78 22.11
N LEU A 358 1.52 37.96 21.87
CA LEU A 358 0.81 38.26 20.62
C LEU A 358 1.69 38.06 19.38
N SER A 359 2.96 38.47 19.42
CA SER A 359 3.90 38.33 18.30
C SER A 359 4.15 36.86 17.93
N LEU A 360 4.26 35.97 18.92
CA LEU A 360 4.44 34.54 18.68
C LEU A 360 3.14 33.91 18.16
N ARG A 361 1.98 34.34 18.66
CA ARG A 361 0.69 33.90 18.13
C ARG A 361 0.58 34.25 16.64
N ASP A 362 0.95 35.47 16.28
CA ASP A 362 0.96 35.93 14.89
C ASP A 362 1.96 35.13 14.03
N GLU A 363 3.16 34.83 14.56
CA GLU A 363 4.14 33.96 13.90
C GLU A 363 3.59 32.55 13.63
N LEU A 364 2.92 31.95 14.61
CA LEU A 364 2.33 30.61 14.46
C LEU A 364 1.17 30.61 13.45
N LEU A 365 0.33 31.65 13.46
CA LEU A 365 -0.76 31.80 12.49
C LEU A 365 -0.23 32.03 11.07
N GLN A 366 0.79 32.89 10.92
CA GLN A 366 1.46 33.09 9.63
C GLN A 366 2.07 31.77 9.13
N GLY A 367 2.73 31.00 10.01
CA GLY A 367 3.26 29.69 9.65
C GLY A 367 2.19 28.68 9.20
N ILE A 368 0.97 28.77 9.73
CA ILE A 368 -0.18 27.98 9.26
C ILE A 368 -0.61 28.44 7.87
N HIS A 369 -0.79 29.76 7.66
CA HIS A 369 -1.22 30.32 6.38
C HIS A 369 -0.22 30.02 5.25
N ASP A 370 1.07 30.25 5.48
CA ASP A 370 2.14 29.96 4.52
C ASP A 370 2.13 28.47 4.11
N ARG A 371 1.87 27.59 5.09
CA ARG A 371 1.83 26.15 4.86
C ARG A 371 0.60 25.74 4.05
N VAL A 372 -0.57 26.31 4.34
CA VAL A 372 -1.81 26.07 3.59
C VAL A 372 -1.65 26.53 2.14
N GLU A 373 -1.08 27.71 1.92
CA GLU A 373 -0.80 28.22 0.58
C GLU A 373 0.13 27.28 -0.19
N ALA A 374 1.24 26.88 0.42
CA ALA A 374 2.19 25.95 -0.19
C ALA A 374 1.55 24.60 -0.55
N TRP A 375 0.64 24.07 0.28
CA TRP A 375 -0.09 22.84 -0.01
C TRP A 375 -1.14 22.98 -1.10
N ASN A 376 -1.86 24.10 -1.17
CA ASN A 376 -2.79 24.38 -2.27
C ASN A 376 -2.05 24.40 -3.61
N VAL A 377 -0.95 25.14 -3.68
CA VAL A 377 -0.10 25.17 -4.88
C VAL A 377 0.46 23.79 -5.23
N HIS A 378 0.84 23.00 -4.23
CA HIS A 378 1.32 21.64 -4.47
C HIS A 378 0.21 20.71 -4.97
N LEU A 379 -1.00 20.77 -4.40
CA LEU A 379 -2.15 19.97 -4.82
C LEU A 379 -2.52 20.25 -6.28
N GLU A 380 -2.56 21.51 -6.69
CA GLU A 380 -2.81 21.90 -8.09
C GLU A 380 -1.73 21.33 -9.02
N LYS A 381 -0.45 21.43 -8.65
CA LYS A 381 0.64 20.83 -9.43
C LYS A 381 0.51 19.32 -9.57
N VAL A 382 0.08 18.63 -8.51
CA VAL A 382 -0.13 17.17 -8.53
C VAL A 382 -1.32 16.80 -9.42
N GLU A 383 -2.43 17.54 -9.34
CA GLU A 383 -3.58 17.32 -10.23
C GLU A 383 -3.20 17.54 -11.70
N ASP A 384 -2.50 18.63 -12.00
CA ASP A 384 -2.05 18.94 -13.36
C ASP A 384 -1.07 17.89 -13.90
N ALA A 385 -0.13 17.43 -13.08
CA ALA A 385 0.80 16.36 -13.46
C ALA A 385 0.06 15.04 -13.72
N TYR A 386 -0.93 14.71 -12.88
CA TYR A 386 -1.77 13.54 -13.05
C TYR A 386 -2.57 13.61 -14.36
N LEU A 387 -3.27 14.72 -14.63
CA LEU A 387 -4.05 14.90 -15.85
C LEU A 387 -3.15 14.87 -17.11
N ARG A 388 -1.95 15.48 -17.05
CA ARG A 388 -0.96 15.42 -18.13
C ARG A 388 -0.47 14.01 -18.41
N SER A 389 -0.32 13.18 -17.37
CA SER A 389 0.08 11.77 -17.53
C SER A 389 -1.02 10.89 -18.14
N ARG A 390 -2.26 11.39 -18.21
CA ARG A 390 -3.46 10.65 -18.62
C ARG A 390 -4.25 11.42 -19.69
N PRO A 391 -3.68 11.60 -20.89
CA PRO A 391 -4.32 12.37 -21.95
C PRO A 391 -5.65 11.71 -22.35
N SER A 392 -6.74 12.46 -22.20
CA SER A 392 -8.10 12.03 -22.54
C SER A 392 -8.42 12.41 -23.99
N LYS A 393 -9.06 11.50 -24.74
CA LYS A 393 -9.48 11.75 -26.13
C LYS A 393 -10.86 12.38 -26.23
N THR A 394 -11.68 12.18 -25.21
CA THR A 394 -13.06 12.67 -25.13
C THR A 394 -13.29 13.51 -23.87
N MET A 395 -14.29 14.39 -23.90
CA MET A 395 -14.70 15.16 -22.72
C MET A 395 -15.17 14.24 -21.58
N ARG A 396 -15.82 13.12 -21.92
CA ARG A 396 -16.28 12.13 -20.94
C ARG A 396 -15.11 11.49 -20.19
N GLU A 397 -14.08 11.03 -20.90
CA GLU A 397 -12.85 10.50 -20.28
C GLU A 397 -12.20 11.54 -19.36
N LEU A 398 -12.11 12.81 -19.79
CA LEU A 398 -11.53 13.87 -18.97
C LEU A 398 -12.32 14.09 -17.66
N LEU A 399 -13.65 14.04 -17.72
CA LEU A 399 -14.51 14.16 -16.53
C LEU A 399 -14.34 12.95 -15.60
N GLU A 400 -14.28 11.73 -16.14
CA GLU A 400 -14.01 10.51 -15.37
C GLU A 400 -12.64 10.58 -14.67
N GLU A 401 -11.63 11.12 -15.35
CA GLU A 401 -10.28 11.31 -14.79
C GLU A 401 -10.23 12.34 -13.66
N ARG A 402 -10.92 13.48 -13.83
CA ARG A 402 -11.06 14.48 -12.77
C ARG A 402 -11.85 13.96 -11.59
N GLN A 403 -12.94 13.23 -11.84
CA GLN A 403 -13.76 12.63 -10.79
C GLN A 403 -12.95 11.60 -9.99
N TRP A 404 -12.17 10.75 -10.68
CA TRP A 404 -11.27 9.81 -10.01
C TRP A 404 -10.27 10.53 -9.10
N PHE A 405 -9.62 11.61 -9.59
CA PHE A 405 -8.67 12.37 -8.78
C PHE A 405 -9.36 13.02 -7.59
N LYS A 406 -10.58 13.56 -7.78
CA LYS A 406 -11.37 14.13 -6.71
C LYS A 406 -11.61 13.11 -5.59
N ASP A 407 -12.16 11.95 -5.94
CA ASP A 407 -12.60 10.94 -4.98
C ASP A 407 -11.42 10.25 -4.27
N ASN A 408 -10.30 10.04 -4.97
CA ASN A 408 -9.17 9.27 -4.44
C ASN A 408 -8.06 10.12 -3.82
N CYS A 409 -7.96 11.39 -4.24
CA CYS A 409 -6.89 12.30 -3.82
C CYS A 409 -7.45 13.52 -3.10
N ARG A 410 -8.30 14.31 -3.77
CA ARG A 410 -8.73 15.63 -3.26
C ARG A 410 -9.50 15.54 -1.95
N VAL A 411 -10.40 14.57 -1.80
CA VAL A 411 -11.17 14.36 -0.56
C VAL A 411 -10.27 14.19 0.67
N LYS A 412 -9.11 13.51 0.52
CA LYS A 412 -8.14 13.35 1.61
C LYS A 412 -7.50 14.68 2.01
N VAL A 413 -7.15 15.51 1.03
CA VAL A 413 -6.53 16.82 1.28
C VAL A 413 -7.54 17.82 1.82
N GLU A 414 -8.77 17.82 1.33
CA GLU A 414 -9.85 18.65 1.87
C GLU A 414 -10.15 18.32 3.34
N ARG A 415 -10.04 17.04 3.72
CA ARG A 415 -10.11 16.61 5.13
C ARG A 415 -8.96 17.19 5.96
N VAL A 416 -7.73 17.16 5.44
CA VAL A 416 -6.58 17.82 6.08
C VAL A 416 -6.80 19.33 6.21
N PHE A 417 -7.32 20.00 5.19
CA PHE A 417 -7.59 21.44 5.27
C PHE A 417 -8.63 21.80 6.32
N ARG A 418 -9.67 20.98 6.52
CA ARG A 418 -10.60 21.17 7.65
C ARG A 418 -9.88 21.09 9.00
N GLU A 419 -8.98 20.13 9.17
CA GLU A 419 -8.16 20.02 10.39
C GLU A 419 -7.23 21.22 10.59
N VAL A 420 -6.68 21.77 9.50
CA VAL A 420 -5.88 23.00 9.57
C VAL A 420 -6.73 24.18 10.04
N GLN A 421 -7.97 24.31 9.55
CA GLN A 421 -8.87 25.37 10.00
C GLN A 421 -9.20 25.27 11.49
N GLU A 422 -9.39 24.06 12.00
CA GLU A 422 -9.59 23.85 13.45
C GLU A 422 -8.31 24.14 14.25
N LEU A 423 -7.13 23.80 13.71
CA LEU A 423 -5.84 24.15 14.31
C LEU A 423 -5.63 25.68 14.35
N GLU A 424 -6.00 26.38 13.28
CA GLU A 424 -5.94 27.85 13.21
C GLU A 424 -6.86 28.50 14.24
N LYS A 425 -8.13 28.07 14.31
CA LYS A 425 -9.07 28.52 15.34
C LYS A 425 -8.53 28.30 16.74
N HIS A 426 -7.92 27.14 16.98
CA HIS A 426 -7.32 26.82 18.26
C HIS A 426 -6.17 27.76 18.65
N VAL A 427 -5.26 28.05 17.71
CA VAL A 427 -4.14 28.96 17.95
C VAL A 427 -4.64 30.41 18.16
N SER A 428 -5.68 30.80 17.42
CA SER A 428 -6.28 32.13 17.49
C SER A 428 -7.06 32.37 18.79
N GLN A 429 -7.91 31.41 19.18
CA GLN A 429 -8.84 31.53 20.31
C GLN A 429 -8.25 31.07 21.64
N ASP A 430 -7.02 30.55 21.65
CA ASP A 430 -6.32 30.05 22.83
C ASP A 430 -7.06 28.92 23.57
N THR A 431 -7.87 28.13 22.84
CA THR A 431 -8.67 27.02 23.38
C THR A 431 -7.83 25.76 23.59
N ILE A 432 -8.42 24.64 24.04
CA ILE A 432 -7.77 23.32 24.05
C ILE A 432 -8.01 22.66 22.69
N TYR A 433 -6.95 22.24 21.99
CA TYR A 433 -7.07 21.49 20.74
C TYR A 433 -7.32 20.04 21.11
N GLN A 434 -8.49 19.55 20.74
CA GLN A 434 -8.78 18.14 20.76
C GLN A 434 -8.93 17.71 19.30
N PRO A 435 -7.95 16.97 18.75
CA PRO A 435 -8.09 16.46 17.40
C PRO A 435 -9.35 15.59 17.36
N VAL A 436 -10.30 15.93 16.50
CA VAL A 436 -11.43 15.05 16.22
C VAL A 436 -10.83 13.83 15.54
N SER A 437 -10.96 12.64 16.15
CA SER A 437 -10.60 11.40 15.51
C SER A 437 -11.44 11.25 14.24
N LEU A 438 -10.84 11.57 13.10
CA LEU A 438 -11.45 11.37 11.79
C LEU A 438 -11.46 9.88 11.37
N GLN A 439 -10.93 8.98 12.23
CA GLN A 439 -11.00 7.54 12.07
C GLN A 439 -12.36 7.02 12.57
N GLU A 440 -12.84 7.52 13.72
CA GLU A 440 -14.08 7.04 14.35
C GLU A 440 -15.36 7.29 13.53
N LYS A 441 -15.42 8.40 12.76
CA LYS A 441 -16.61 8.69 11.92
C LYS A 441 -16.48 8.18 10.49
N ALA A 442 -15.26 8.04 9.95
CA ALA A 442 -15.05 7.54 8.59
C ALA A 442 -14.98 6.01 8.54
N ASP A 443 -14.52 5.35 9.59
CA ASP A 443 -14.44 3.89 9.64
C ASP A 443 -15.79 3.22 9.90
N ILE A 444 -16.72 3.88 10.61
CA ILE A 444 -18.10 3.38 10.71
C ILE A 444 -18.72 3.27 9.31
N VAL A 445 -18.52 4.25 8.43
CA VAL A 445 -19.09 4.23 7.08
C VAL A 445 -18.31 3.31 6.14
N LYS A 446 -16.98 3.23 6.31
CA LYS A 446 -16.08 2.45 5.44
C LYS A 446 -15.99 0.97 5.82
N ALA A 447 -16.29 0.59 7.06
CA ALA A 447 -16.26 -0.80 7.53
C ALA A 447 -17.43 -1.66 7.02
N PHE A 448 -18.54 -1.06 6.58
CA PHE A 448 -19.70 -1.82 6.12
C PHE A 448 -19.66 -2.26 4.64
N ASN A 449 -18.84 -1.63 3.79
CA ASN A 449 -18.64 -1.99 2.37
C ASN A 449 -19.90 -2.51 1.65
N PHE A 450 -21.01 -1.78 1.77
CA PHE A 450 -22.29 -2.19 1.20
C PHE A 450 -22.26 -2.01 -0.32
N SER A 451 -22.05 -3.11 -1.04
CA SER A 451 -22.20 -3.11 -2.49
C SER A 451 -23.69 -3.06 -2.88
N HIS A 452 -24.55 -3.87 -2.25
CA HIS A 452 -25.99 -3.99 -2.57
C HIS A 452 -26.86 -4.58 -1.43
N ARG A 453 -26.34 -4.72 -0.21
CA ARG A 453 -27.01 -5.33 0.94
C ARG A 453 -26.72 -4.49 2.16
N GLY A 454 -27.71 -4.25 3.02
CA GLY A 454 -27.53 -3.50 4.26
C GLY A 454 -28.18 -2.12 4.24
N HIS A 455 -29.09 -1.86 5.19
CA HIS A 455 -29.76 -0.55 5.33
C HIS A 455 -29.68 -0.04 6.77
N PHE A 456 -29.68 1.29 6.91
CA PHE A 456 -29.66 1.98 8.20
C PHE A 456 -31.07 2.35 8.64
N TYR A 457 -31.37 2.12 9.91
CA TYR A 457 -32.67 2.37 10.52
C TYR A 457 -32.50 3.11 11.84
N ASN A 458 -33.54 3.79 12.30
CA ASN A 458 -33.59 4.47 13.58
C ASN A 458 -34.63 3.79 14.48
N CYS A 459 -34.29 3.65 15.76
CA CYS A 459 -35.28 3.31 16.80
C CYS A 459 -36.25 4.49 17.02
N PRO A 460 -37.39 4.31 17.71
CA PRO A 460 -38.34 5.41 17.97
C PRO A 460 -37.73 6.59 18.73
N ASN A 461 -36.60 6.38 19.42
CA ASN A 461 -35.85 7.41 20.15
C ASN A 461 -34.70 8.02 19.33
N GLY A 462 -34.55 7.66 18.04
CA GLY A 462 -33.58 8.29 17.13
C GLY A 462 -32.19 7.65 17.04
N HIS A 463 -31.90 6.60 17.82
CA HIS A 463 -30.61 5.88 17.72
C HIS A 463 -30.54 4.99 16.47
N THR A 464 -29.47 5.15 15.70
CA THR A 464 -29.24 4.46 14.43
C THR A 464 -28.73 3.05 14.64
N PHE A 465 -29.32 2.08 13.94
CA PHE A 465 -28.91 0.68 13.90
C PHE A 465 -28.90 0.16 12.45
N VAL A 466 -28.24 -0.97 12.22
CA VAL A 466 -27.99 -1.52 10.89
C VAL A 466 -28.62 -2.90 10.77
N ILE A 467 -29.25 -3.17 9.63
CA ILE A 467 -29.67 -4.52 9.24
C ILE A 467 -28.82 -4.92 8.04
N ALA A 468 -27.81 -5.78 8.24
CA ALA A 468 -26.71 -5.96 7.30
C ALA A 468 -26.96 -7.00 6.17
N ASP A 469 -27.50 -8.17 6.46
CA ASP A 469 -27.44 -9.33 5.53
C ASP A 469 -28.23 -9.17 4.23
N CYS A 470 -29.55 -8.94 4.34
CA CYS A 470 -30.42 -8.72 3.18
C CYS A 470 -30.87 -7.27 3.08
N GLY A 471 -30.70 -6.48 4.16
CA GLY A 471 -31.23 -5.12 4.28
C GLY A 471 -32.67 -5.04 4.80
N GLY A 472 -33.40 -6.16 4.94
CA GLY A 472 -34.78 -6.18 5.45
C GLY A 472 -34.89 -6.81 6.84
N ALA A 473 -35.85 -6.34 7.63
CA ALA A 473 -36.01 -6.78 9.01
C ALA A 473 -36.56 -8.22 9.12
N MET A 474 -35.72 -9.15 9.53
CA MET A 474 -36.06 -10.58 9.66
C MET A 474 -36.22 -11.04 11.10
N ASP A 475 -35.53 -10.38 12.02
CA ASP A 475 -35.64 -10.60 13.47
C ASP A 475 -35.79 -9.27 14.22
N ALA A 476 -36.44 -9.33 15.39
CA ALA A 476 -36.61 -8.20 16.29
C ALA A 476 -35.69 -8.34 17.52
N SER A 477 -35.18 -7.22 18.00
CA SER A 477 -34.28 -7.11 19.15
C SER A 477 -34.56 -5.83 19.94
N ASN A 478 -33.76 -5.54 20.96
CA ASN A 478 -33.85 -4.31 21.75
C ASN A 478 -32.67 -3.38 21.40
N CYS A 479 -32.97 -2.08 21.30
CA CYS A 479 -31.98 -1.04 21.09
C CYS A 479 -30.99 -1.07 22.25
N PRO A 480 -29.67 -1.17 21.98
CA PRO A 480 -28.67 -1.27 23.03
C PRO A 480 -28.52 0.03 23.84
N GLU A 481 -29.04 1.16 23.33
CA GLU A 481 -28.95 2.46 23.98
C GLU A 481 -30.17 2.78 24.84
N CYS A 482 -31.38 2.54 24.33
CA CYS A 482 -32.61 2.95 25.01
C CYS A 482 -33.58 1.81 25.32
N GLY A 483 -33.25 0.57 24.96
CA GLY A 483 -34.08 -0.62 25.21
C GLY A 483 -35.33 -0.75 24.34
N ALA A 484 -35.65 0.25 23.51
CA ALA A 484 -36.80 0.21 22.61
C ALA A 484 -36.69 -0.93 21.58
N VAL A 485 -37.80 -1.51 21.15
CA VAL A 485 -37.78 -2.60 20.15
C VAL A 485 -37.25 -2.08 18.80
N ILE A 486 -36.35 -2.84 18.18
CA ILE A 486 -35.72 -2.58 16.89
C ILE A 486 -35.80 -3.82 16.00
N GLY A 487 -35.73 -3.64 14.68
CA GLY A 487 -35.84 -4.74 13.72
C GLY A 487 -37.28 -5.02 13.30
N GLY A 488 -37.66 -6.29 13.17
CA GLY A 488 -38.94 -6.70 12.58
C GLY A 488 -38.96 -8.16 12.15
N SER A 489 -39.89 -8.55 11.29
CA SER A 489 -39.96 -9.93 10.78
C SER A 489 -40.49 -9.96 9.36
N ASN A 490 -40.15 -11.00 8.60
CA ASN A 490 -40.57 -11.17 7.20
C ASN A 490 -40.28 -9.93 6.32
N HIS A 491 -39.09 -9.34 6.45
CA HIS A 491 -38.66 -8.10 5.82
C HIS A 491 -39.52 -6.86 6.12
N THR A 492 -40.41 -6.96 7.13
CA THR A 492 -41.28 -5.86 7.55
C THR A 492 -40.75 -5.29 8.86
N LEU A 493 -40.39 -4.01 8.84
CA LEU A 493 -39.88 -3.29 9.99
C LEU A 493 -41.01 -3.07 11.02
N VAL A 494 -40.70 -3.13 12.31
CA VAL A 494 -41.67 -2.72 13.34
C VAL A 494 -42.03 -1.26 13.13
N SER A 495 -43.32 -0.91 13.23
CA SER A 495 -43.86 0.39 12.84
C SER A 495 -43.31 1.59 13.61
N SER A 496 -42.68 1.36 14.76
CA SER A 496 -42.02 2.40 15.56
C SER A 496 -40.60 2.74 15.09
N ASN A 497 -40.03 1.96 14.19
CA ASN A 497 -38.72 2.21 13.61
C ASN A 497 -38.87 2.96 12.29
N THR A 498 -37.86 3.76 11.95
CA THR A 498 -37.84 4.55 10.70
C THR A 498 -36.55 4.30 9.95
N ARG A 499 -36.48 4.66 8.66
CA ARG A 499 -35.22 4.60 7.91
C ARG A 499 -34.32 5.79 8.25
N ALA A 500 -33.04 5.53 8.38
CA ALA A 500 -32.03 6.57 8.59
C ALA A 500 -31.58 7.11 7.23
N LEU A 501 -32.47 7.86 6.55
CA LEU A 501 -32.28 8.32 5.16
C LEU A 501 -30.98 9.10 4.95
N GLU A 502 -30.54 9.86 5.94
CA GLU A 502 -29.25 10.58 5.93
C GLU A 502 -28.05 9.63 5.71
N PHE A 503 -28.05 8.47 6.38
CA PHE A 503 -26.98 7.47 6.25
C PHE A 503 -27.05 6.70 4.94
N GLU A 504 -28.26 6.50 4.40
CA GLU A 504 -28.43 5.88 3.09
C GLU A 504 -28.02 6.79 1.94
N GLU A 505 -28.20 8.10 2.09
CA GLU A 505 -27.79 9.09 1.11
C GLU A 505 -26.25 9.23 1.08
N ILE A 506 -25.62 9.16 2.27
CA ILE A 506 -24.17 9.05 2.42
C ILE A 506 -23.64 7.74 1.81
N ALA A 507 -24.33 6.61 1.98
CA ALA A 507 -23.94 5.32 1.41
C ALA A 507 -24.08 5.30 -0.13
N ARG A 508 -25.16 5.88 -0.69
CA ARG A 508 -25.34 6.04 -2.14
C ARG A 508 -24.28 6.94 -2.76
N GLY A 509 -23.90 8.01 -2.07
CA GLY A 509 -22.78 8.87 -2.47
C GLY A 509 -21.41 8.18 -2.50
N GLN A 510 -21.30 6.97 -1.93
CA GLN A 510 -20.09 6.15 -1.87
C GLN A 510 -20.19 4.86 -2.70
N GLY A 511 -21.20 4.76 -3.59
CA GLY A 511 -21.32 3.68 -4.57
C GLY A 511 -22.23 2.52 -4.18
N ALA A 512 -23.01 2.64 -3.10
CA ALA A 512 -24.05 1.65 -2.78
C ALA A 512 -25.21 1.74 -3.79
N GLU A 513 -25.53 0.63 -4.45
CA GLU A 513 -26.64 0.57 -5.41
C GLU A 513 -28.01 0.49 -4.71
N ALA A 514 -29.06 0.98 -5.37
CA ALA A 514 -30.43 0.85 -4.85
C ALA A 514 -30.86 -0.62 -4.85
N SER A 515 -31.49 -1.07 -3.75
CA SER A 515 -31.95 -2.46 -3.63
C SER A 515 -32.97 -2.78 -4.74
N PRO A 516 -32.80 -3.88 -5.50
CA PRO A 516 -33.69 -4.25 -6.60
C PRO A 516 -35.03 -4.84 -6.13
N TRP A 517 -35.25 -4.98 -4.82
CA TRP A 517 -36.41 -5.66 -4.25
C TRP A 517 -37.51 -4.68 -3.82
N ALA A 518 -38.75 -4.93 -4.24
CA ALA A 518 -39.89 -4.04 -3.98
C ALA A 518 -40.15 -3.76 -2.48
N TRP A 519 -39.88 -4.73 -1.60
CA TRP A 519 -40.01 -4.55 -0.14
C TRP A 519 -38.99 -3.56 0.44
N ALA A 520 -37.84 -3.37 -0.22
CA ALA A 520 -36.82 -2.40 0.18
C ALA A 520 -37.10 -0.98 -0.36
N ALA A 521 -37.99 -0.87 -1.35
CA ALA A 521 -38.44 0.40 -1.93
C ALA A 521 -39.72 0.96 -1.28
N ALA A 522 -40.49 0.13 -0.56
CA ALA A 522 -41.84 0.45 -0.07
C ALA A 522 -41.96 0.58 1.47
N ALA A 523 -40.85 0.70 2.21
CA ALA A 523 -40.83 0.87 3.67
C ALA A 523 -40.28 2.24 4.08
#